data_AF-A0AAV3MAX6-F1
#
_entry.id   AF-A0AAV3MAX6-F1
#
_cell.length_a   1.000
_cell.length_b   1.000
_cell.length_c   1.000
_cell.angle_alpha   90.00
_cell.angle_beta   90.00
_cell.angle_gamma   90.00
#
_symmetry.space_group_name_H-M   'P 1'
#
loop_
_entity.id
_entity.type
_entity.pdbx_description
1 polymer ?
#
loop_
_entity_poly.entity_id
_entity_poly.type
_entity_poly.pdbx_seq_one_letter_code
_entity_poly.pdbx_strand_id
1 'polypeptide(L)'
;MLMSSIPFQQNTLIHDTNSQKVIKNYYSNNQKLIESATHSLSRGLTSVFLINEVKNAGATFMNLLMKAQTLSHVTQQANAQLSQDEYTDNKIFIKKVFRECLTEVLQFQDFYTPLKFYKQYAELSSDIDLQGSKNVLKKISEHQQQEEKNPRISTHNTYHFKHYNQQVHELAKHYYQGISDGIYKYTNESDKFRNDNEFKALENDFTDHTKLKALVEQPTNEPVNRFLTAAHAEKCNQEFGNFDHLLGIQGLIPNPTENSTHLPQQKTLPQLKADLQQYSTPAEASSTYLQLLFSDDTLAVSIQPNSSGSRMSYKIFDPNKNLQQFDDFAGFMQELATKIAQYNHKNNQPSGLVYVKKFHPQVNDDTLVGSYLSV
;
A
#
# COMPACT_ATOMS: atom_id res chain seq x y z
N MET A 1 30.77 0.20 -18.79
CA MET A 1 30.03 1.20 -19.58
C MET A 1 28.83 1.65 -18.76
N LEU A 2 28.84 2.89 -18.25
CA LEU A 2 27.71 3.47 -17.53
C LEU A 2 26.51 3.53 -18.48
N MET A 3 25.53 2.67 -18.24
CA MET A 3 24.30 2.69 -19.01
C MET A 3 23.61 4.04 -18.74
N SER A 4 23.45 4.86 -19.79
CA SER A 4 22.61 6.04 -19.72
C SER A 4 21.24 5.65 -19.17
N SER A 5 20.89 6.18 -17.99
CA SER A 5 19.59 5.93 -17.37
C SER A 5 18.51 6.38 -18.35
N ILE A 6 17.69 5.44 -18.84
CA ILE A 6 16.48 5.81 -19.58
C ILE A 6 15.58 6.51 -18.56
N PRO A 7 15.13 7.74 -18.83
CA PRO A 7 14.18 8.40 -17.94
C PRO A 7 12.95 7.50 -17.73
N PHE A 8 12.66 7.16 -16.48
CA PHE A 8 11.47 6.44 -16.09
C PHE A 8 10.33 7.44 -15.91
N GLN A 9 9.14 7.13 -16.43
CA GLN A 9 7.89 7.81 -16.06
C GLN A 9 6.75 6.81 -16.18
N GLN A 10 5.93 6.68 -15.13
CA GLN A 10 4.82 5.74 -15.11
C GLN A 10 3.81 5.99 -16.24
N ASN A 11 3.63 7.26 -16.64
CA ASN A 11 2.74 7.62 -17.75
C ASN A 11 3.18 6.98 -19.07
N THR A 12 4.48 6.75 -19.26
CA THR A 12 4.98 6.03 -20.43
C THR A 12 4.51 4.59 -20.42
N LEU A 13 4.52 3.90 -19.28
CA LEU A 13 3.97 2.54 -19.14
C LEU A 13 2.44 2.54 -19.29
N ILE A 14 1.76 3.51 -18.70
CA ILE A 14 0.30 3.62 -18.77
C ILE A 14 -0.17 3.77 -20.22
N HIS A 15 0.45 4.64 -21.02
CA HIS A 15 0.00 4.91 -22.39
C HIS A 15 0.59 3.96 -23.43
N ASP A 16 1.40 3.00 -23.00
CA ASP A 16 2.07 2.05 -23.87
C ASP A 16 1.14 0.90 -24.32
N THR A 17 1.15 0.59 -25.62
CA THR A 17 0.23 -0.41 -26.19
C THR A 17 0.48 -1.83 -25.67
N ASN A 18 1.74 -2.22 -25.42
CA ASN A 18 2.05 -3.56 -24.91
C ASN A 18 1.73 -3.67 -23.42
N SER A 19 2.00 -2.61 -22.66
CA SER A 19 1.61 -2.47 -21.25
C SER A 19 0.10 -2.59 -21.09
N GLN A 20 -0.67 -1.87 -21.92
CA GLN A 20 -2.13 -1.96 -21.93
C GLN A 20 -2.64 -3.39 -22.23
N LYS A 21 -1.97 -4.14 -23.11
CA LYS A 21 -2.31 -5.56 -23.33
C LYS A 21 -2.02 -6.42 -22.10
N VAL A 22 -0.88 -6.21 -21.44
CA VAL A 22 -0.53 -6.94 -20.22
C VAL A 22 -1.54 -6.64 -19.11
N ILE A 23 -1.86 -5.36 -18.87
CA ILE A 23 -2.83 -4.92 -17.85
C ILE A 23 -4.22 -5.49 -18.15
N LYS A 24 -4.69 -5.41 -19.41
CA LYS A 24 -5.96 -6.01 -19.85
C LYS A 24 -6.01 -7.51 -19.61
N ASN A 25 -4.95 -8.23 -19.97
CA ASN A 25 -4.89 -9.67 -19.76
C ASN A 25 -4.86 -10.04 -18.27
N TYR A 26 -4.06 -9.33 -17.48
CA TYR A 26 -3.95 -9.54 -16.03
C TYR A 26 -5.33 -9.41 -15.35
N TYR A 27 -6.08 -8.36 -15.67
CA TYR A 27 -7.42 -8.15 -15.14
C TYR A 27 -8.55 -8.80 -15.94
N SER A 28 -8.24 -9.72 -16.86
CA SER A 28 -9.25 -10.42 -17.68
C SER A 28 -10.25 -9.48 -18.37
N ASN A 29 -9.75 -8.34 -18.87
CA ASN A 29 -10.50 -7.24 -19.49
C ASN A 29 -11.51 -6.53 -18.57
N ASN A 30 -11.38 -6.63 -17.25
CA ASN A 30 -12.20 -5.87 -16.31
C ASN A 30 -11.82 -4.38 -16.33
N GLN A 31 -12.62 -3.58 -17.04
CA GLN A 31 -12.35 -2.16 -17.29
C GLN A 31 -12.15 -1.33 -16.02
N LYS A 32 -12.88 -1.62 -14.94
CA LYS A 32 -12.76 -0.89 -13.67
C LYS A 32 -11.43 -1.15 -12.96
N LEU A 33 -10.97 -2.40 -12.97
CA LEU A 33 -9.67 -2.77 -12.40
C LEU A 33 -8.53 -2.18 -13.23
N ILE A 34 -8.69 -2.17 -14.56
CA ILE A 34 -7.73 -1.53 -15.48
C ILE A 34 -7.62 -0.01 -15.21
N GLU A 35 -8.74 0.68 -15.04
CA GLU A 35 -8.78 2.11 -14.70
C GLU A 35 -8.14 2.37 -13.33
N SER A 36 -8.52 1.59 -12.31
CA SER A 36 -7.94 1.69 -10.95
C SER A 36 -6.42 1.48 -10.97
N ALA A 37 -5.95 0.49 -11.72
CA ALA A 37 -4.54 0.20 -11.86
C ALA A 37 -3.78 1.35 -12.53
N THR A 38 -4.36 1.89 -13.60
CA THR A 38 -3.79 3.04 -14.30
C THR A 38 -3.61 4.26 -13.38
N HIS A 39 -4.53 4.47 -12.43
CA HIS A 39 -4.44 5.59 -11.48
C HIS A 39 -3.50 5.36 -10.30
N SER A 40 -3.17 4.11 -9.97
CA SER A 40 -2.45 3.77 -8.73
C SER A 40 -1.17 2.96 -8.96
N LEU A 41 -0.71 2.84 -10.20
CA LEU A 41 0.50 2.10 -10.59
C LEU A 41 1.74 2.49 -9.81
N SER A 42 1.85 3.76 -9.40
CA SER A 42 2.89 4.29 -8.51
C SER A 42 3.07 3.46 -7.24
N ARG A 43 2.00 2.87 -6.69
CA ARG A 43 2.04 2.04 -5.47
C ARG A 43 2.74 0.70 -5.71
N GLY A 44 2.42 0.04 -6.82
CA GLY A 44 3.12 -1.17 -7.24
C GLY A 44 4.59 -0.90 -7.56
N LEU A 45 4.85 0.15 -8.35
CA LEU A 45 6.18 0.53 -8.79
C LEU A 45 7.11 0.86 -7.61
N THR A 46 6.62 1.62 -6.62
CA THR A 46 7.41 1.95 -5.43
C THR A 46 7.67 0.73 -4.56
N SER A 47 6.70 -0.17 -4.41
CA SER A 47 6.87 -1.42 -3.66
C SER A 47 7.95 -2.31 -4.27
N VAL A 48 7.84 -2.57 -5.58
CA VAL A 48 8.81 -3.43 -6.30
C VAL A 48 10.18 -2.77 -6.39
N PHE A 49 10.25 -1.44 -6.54
CA PHE A 49 11.51 -0.71 -6.42
C PHE A 49 12.18 -0.98 -5.07
N LEU A 50 11.46 -0.82 -3.95
CA LEU A 50 12.02 -1.03 -2.62
C LEU A 50 12.45 -2.47 -2.39
N ILE A 51 11.66 -3.46 -2.82
CA ILE A 51 11.99 -4.89 -2.73
C ILE A 51 13.34 -5.17 -3.38
N ASN A 52 13.55 -4.64 -4.58
CA ASN A 52 14.80 -4.80 -5.30
C ASN A 52 15.92 -3.94 -4.70
N GLU A 53 15.58 -2.79 -4.12
CA GLU A 53 16.55 -1.86 -3.55
C GLU A 53 17.22 -2.41 -2.29
N VAL A 54 16.58 -3.31 -1.53
CA VAL A 54 17.22 -4.05 -0.43
C VAL A 54 18.52 -4.74 -0.87
N LYS A 55 18.58 -5.16 -2.14
CA LYS A 55 19.74 -5.81 -2.76
C LYS A 55 20.53 -4.86 -3.67
N ASN A 56 20.38 -3.55 -3.50
CA ASN A 56 20.94 -2.50 -4.38
C ASN A 56 20.53 -2.63 -5.86
N ALA A 57 19.41 -3.30 -6.16
CA ALA A 57 18.96 -3.61 -7.51
C ALA A 57 17.73 -2.80 -7.96
N GLY A 58 17.24 -1.84 -7.17
CA GLY A 58 16.04 -1.06 -7.50
C GLY A 58 16.19 -0.30 -8.82
N ALA A 59 17.30 0.43 -8.98
CA ALA A 59 17.64 1.08 -10.25
C ALA A 59 17.75 0.10 -11.43
N THR A 60 18.32 -1.09 -11.19
CA THR A 60 18.48 -2.14 -12.22
C THR A 60 17.12 -2.66 -12.67
N PHE A 61 16.22 -2.96 -11.73
CA PHE A 61 14.85 -3.40 -12.03
C PHE A 61 14.10 -2.35 -12.86
N MET A 62 14.13 -1.07 -12.43
CA MET A 62 13.43 0.00 -13.16
C MET A 62 13.97 0.18 -14.58
N ASN A 63 15.29 0.07 -14.75
CA ASN A 63 15.91 0.09 -16.08
C ASN A 63 15.53 -1.12 -16.92
N LEU A 64 15.47 -2.32 -16.33
CA LEU A 64 15.03 -3.54 -17.03
C LEU A 64 13.60 -3.40 -17.54
N LEU A 65 12.68 -2.93 -16.69
CA LEU A 65 11.29 -2.69 -17.05
C LEU A 65 11.17 -1.72 -18.24
N MET A 66 11.87 -0.59 -18.20
CA MET A 66 11.84 0.40 -19.29
C MET A 66 12.48 -0.09 -20.58
N LYS A 67 13.63 -0.78 -20.48
CA LYS A 67 14.29 -1.35 -21.66
C LYS A 67 13.44 -2.41 -22.30
N ALA A 68 12.86 -3.31 -21.49
CA ALA A 68 11.99 -4.36 -21.99
C ALA A 68 10.73 -3.77 -22.65
N GLN A 69 10.15 -2.72 -22.07
CA GLN A 69 9.07 -1.95 -22.69
C GLN A 69 9.49 -1.37 -24.04
N THR A 70 10.60 -0.63 -24.11
CA THR A 70 11.07 0.01 -25.35
C THR A 70 11.38 -1.02 -26.44
N LEU A 71 12.13 -2.06 -26.08
CA LEU A 71 12.53 -3.12 -27.01
C LEU A 71 11.35 -3.98 -27.47
N SER A 72 10.26 -4.05 -26.71
CA SER A 72 9.04 -4.76 -27.14
C SER A 72 8.38 -4.16 -28.40
N HIS A 73 8.68 -2.90 -28.72
CA HIS A 73 8.21 -2.19 -29.93
C HIS A 73 9.16 -2.24 -31.11
N VAL A 74 10.42 -2.59 -30.88
CA VAL A 74 11.43 -2.54 -31.94
C VAL A 74 11.00 -3.44 -33.11
N THR A 75 11.05 -2.86 -34.30
CA THR A 75 10.86 -3.53 -35.59
C THR A 75 12.22 -3.87 -36.17
N GLN A 76 12.25 -4.87 -37.05
CA GLN A 76 13.48 -5.52 -37.51
C GLN A 76 14.44 -4.58 -38.25
N GLN A 77 13.92 -3.48 -38.82
CA GLN A 77 14.71 -2.47 -39.51
C GLN A 77 15.72 -1.73 -38.62
N ALA A 78 15.60 -1.82 -37.29
CA ALA A 78 16.55 -1.20 -36.36
C ALA A 78 17.74 -2.11 -35.96
N ASN A 79 17.68 -3.42 -36.25
CA ASN A 79 18.71 -4.40 -35.86
C ASN A 79 19.24 -5.14 -37.09
N ALA A 80 20.03 -4.45 -37.93
CA ALA A 80 20.60 -5.00 -39.16
C ALA A 80 21.66 -6.11 -38.97
N GLN A 81 21.86 -6.62 -37.76
CA GLN A 81 22.93 -7.56 -37.40
C GLN A 81 22.46 -8.93 -36.89
N LEU A 82 21.15 -9.14 -36.69
CA LEU A 82 20.61 -10.43 -36.21
C LEU A 82 19.97 -11.21 -37.37
N SER A 83 20.08 -12.55 -37.33
CA SER A 83 19.27 -13.41 -38.20
C SER A 83 17.77 -13.29 -37.86
N GLN A 84 16.88 -13.71 -38.77
CA GLN A 84 15.43 -13.66 -38.57
C GLN A 84 14.99 -14.43 -37.31
N ASP A 85 15.58 -15.59 -37.08
CA ASP A 85 15.23 -16.48 -35.98
C ASP A 85 15.73 -15.89 -34.64
N GLU A 86 16.99 -15.44 -34.57
CA GLU A 86 17.54 -14.78 -33.39
C GLU A 86 16.78 -13.49 -33.02
N TYR A 87 16.35 -12.71 -34.01
CA TYR A 87 15.53 -11.53 -33.78
C TYR A 87 14.15 -11.91 -33.21
N THR A 88 13.54 -12.99 -33.72
CA THR A 88 12.23 -13.46 -33.27
C THR A 88 12.30 -13.98 -31.83
N ASP A 89 13.28 -14.82 -31.52
CA ASP A 89 13.47 -15.38 -30.19
C ASP A 89 13.77 -14.29 -29.15
N ASN A 90 14.67 -13.36 -29.47
CA ASN A 90 14.96 -12.21 -28.61
C ASN A 90 13.70 -11.36 -28.35
N LYS A 91 12.87 -11.13 -29.37
CA LYS A 91 11.63 -10.36 -29.22
C LYS A 91 10.61 -11.09 -28.34
N ILE A 92 10.49 -12.41 -28.45
CA ILE A 92 9.62 -13.22 -27.59
C ILE A 92 10.10 -13.15 -26.14
N PHE A 93 11.40 -13.35 -25.93
CA PHE A 93 12.03 -13.29 -24.60
C PHE A 93 11.82 -11.92 -23.94
N ILE A 94 12.11 -10.83 -24.64
CA ILE A 94 11.94 -9.46 -24.12
C ILE A 94 10.48 -9.18 -23.74
N LYS A 95 9.52 -9.62 -24.56
CA LYS A 95 8.09 -9.48 -24.23
C LYS A 95 7.69 -10.29 -23.00
N LYS A 96 8.27 -11.48 -22.81
CA LYS A 96 8.05 -12.31 -21.62
C LYS A 96 8.59 -11.60 -20.38
N VAL A 97 9.84 -11.14 -20.41
CA VAL A 97 10.46 -10.37 -19.31
C VAL A 97 9.65 -9.12 -18.98
N PHE A 98 9.23 -8.35 -19.99
CA PHE A 98 8.39 -7.17 -19.79
C PHE A 98 7.06 -7.52 -19.11
N ARG A 99 6.39 -8.58 -19.57
CA ARG A 99 5.13 -9.06 -18.97
C ARG A 99 5.32 -9.48 -17.52
N GLU A 100 6.38 -10.22 -17.21
CA GLU A 100 6.67 -10.69 -15.85
C GLU A 100 6.92 -9.51 -14.91
N CYS A 101 7.79 -8.57 -15.29
CA CYS A 101 8.08 -7.37 -14.49
C CYS A 101 6.81 -6.52 -14.24
N LEU A 102 6.00 -6.29 -15.28
CA LEU A 102 4.77 -5.51 -15.11
C LEU A 102 3.69 -6.27 -14.31
N THR A 103 3.64 -7.61 -14.42
CA THR A 103 2.74 -8.44 -13.60
C THR A 103 3.09 -8.34 -12.13
N GLU A 104 4.38 -8.38 -11.79
CA GLU A 104 4.86 -8.20 -10.41
C GLU A 104 4.43 -6.83 -9.85
N VAL A 105 4.59 -5.76 -10.64
CA VAL A 105 4.11 -4.42 -10.28
C VAL A 105 2.60 -4.40 -10.01
N LEU A 106 1.80 -5.05 -10.87
CA LEU A 106 0.35 -5.12 -10.70
C LEU A 106 -0.07 -5.94 -9.47
N GLN A 107 0.62 -7.04 -9.17
CA GLN A 107 0.37 -7.84 -7.97
C GLN A 107 0.53 -6.99 -6.70
N PHE A 108 1.64 -6.24 -6.59
CA PHE A 108 1.85 -5.37 -5.42
C PHE A 108 0.89 -4.17 -5.39
N GLN A 109 0.45 -3.68 -6.53
CA GLN A 109 -0.56 -2.63 -6.63
C GLN A 109 -1.95 -3.12 -6.17
N ASP A 110 -2.31 -4.38 -6.45
CA ASP A 110 -3.61 -4.93 -6.07
C ASP A 110 -3.82 -4.90 -4.56
N PHE A 111 -2.80 -5.08 -3.74
CA PHE A 111 -2.92 -4.94 -2.27
C PHE A 111 -3.37 -3.55 -1.82
N TYR A 112 -3.06 -2.53 -2.62
CA TYR A 112 -3.43 -1.16 -2.33
C TYR A 112 -4.80 -0.77 -2.88
N THR A 113 -5.37 -1.57 -3.77
CA THR A 113 -6.65 -1.29 -4.42
C THR A 113 -7.81 -1.40 -3.41
N PRO A 114 -7.94 -2.48 -2.61
CA PRO A 114 -8.92 -2.55 -1.51
C PRO A 114 -8.77 -1.39 -0.51
N LEU A 115 -7.54 -0.99 -0.17
CA LEU A 115 -7.28 0.07 0.81
C LEU A 115 -7.80 1.46 0.38
N LYS A 116 -7.72 1.81 -0.91
CA LYS A 116 -8.33 3.05 -1.45
C LYS A 116 -9.85 3.02 -1.27
N PHE A 117 -10.44 1.86 -1.54
CA PHE A 117 -11.86 1.66 -1.41
C PHE A 117 -12.31 1.66 0.06
N TYR A 118 -11.53 1.08 0.99
CA TYR A 118 -11.90 0.99 2.41
C TYR A 118 -11.97 2.34 3.10
N LYS A 119 -11.04 3.26 2.79
CA LYS A 119 -11.11 4.63 3.28
C LYS A 119 -12.34 5.35 2.75
N GLN A 120 -12.61 5.26 1.45
CA GLN A 120 -13.80 5.87 0.83
C GLN A 120 -15.09 5.28 1.40
N TYR A 121 -15.13 3.96 1.63
CA TYR A 121 -16.28 3.29 2.23
C TYR A 121 -16.47 3.71 3.69
N ALA A 122 -15.40 3.80 4.49
CA ALA A 122 -15.48 4.28 5.87
C ALA A 122 -15.97 5.74 5.97
N GLU A 123 -15.54 6.62 5.05
CA GLU A 123 -16.03 8.01 4.97
C GLU A 123 -17.52 8.05 4.60
N LEU A 124 -17.95 7.26 3.60
CA LEU A 124 -19.35 7.17 3.18
C LEU A 124 -20.26 6.48 4.21
N SER A 125 -19.71 5.55 4.98
CA SER A 125 -20.32 4.86 6.11
C SER A 125 -20.67 5.85 7.22
N SER A 126 -19.73 6.75 7.55
CA SER A 126 -19.89 7.71 8.65
C SER A 126 -21.02 8.73 8.47
N ASP A 127 -21.49 8.93 7.23
CA ASP A 127 -22.55 9.87 6.86
C ASP A 127 -23.98 9.29 6.99
N ILE A 128 -24.13 8.01 7.32
CA ILE A 128 -25.44 7.34 7.35
C ILE A 128 -26.19 7.65 8.65
N ASP A 129 -27.34 8.31 8.53
CA ASP A 129 -28.24 8.56 9.66
C ASP A 129 -29.07 7.31 9.99
N LEU A 130 -28.73 6.65 11.09
CA LEU A 130 -29.43 5.47 11.59
C LEU A 130 -30.74 5.86 12.27
N GLN A 131 -31.86 5.75 11.56
CA GLN A 131 -33.18 6.06 12.13
C GLN A 131 -33.91 4.82 12.66
N GLY A 132 -34.59 4.97 13.81
CA GLY A 132 -35.77 4.17 14.14
C GLY A 132 -35.60 2.82 14.88
N SER A 133 -34.41 2.21 14.96
CA SER A 133 -34.22 0.97 15.73
C SER A 133 -33.75 1.22 17.18
N LYS A 134 -34.31 0.52 18.17
CA LYS A 134 -33.82 0.51 19.58
C LYS A 134 -32.78 -0.58 19.85
N ASN A 135 -32.35 -1.32 18.83
CA ASN A 135 -31.43 -2.44 18.97
C ASN A 135 -30.18 -2.21 18.10
N VAL A 136 -28.98 -2.30 18.71
CA VAL A 136 -27.69 -2.07 18.05
C VAL A 136 -27.44 -3.04 16.89
N LEU A 137 -27.66 -4.34 17.08
CA LEU A 137 -27.47 -5.33 16.01
C LEU A 137 -28.38 -5.06 14.80
N LYS A 138 -29.61 -4.64 15.08
CA LYS A 138 -30.55 -4.23 14.03
C LYS A 138 -30.08 -2.94 13.35
N LYS A 139 -29.58 -1.95 14.09
CA LYS A 139 -28.99 -0.73 13.52
C LYS A 139 -27.79 -1.03 12.63
N ILE A 140 -26.87 -1.90 13.06
CA ILE A 140 -25.73 -2.33 12.24
C ILE A 140 -26.21 -3.03 10.97
N SER A 141 -27.25 -3.88 11.05
CA SER A 141 -27.80 -4.56 9.87
C SER A 141 -28.53 -3.60 8.91
N GLU A 142 -29.24 -2.60 9.44
CA GLU A 142 -29.87 -1.53 8.67
C GLU A 142 -28.81 -0.65 8.00
N HIS A 143 -27.72 -0.33 8.71
CA HIS A 143 -26.55 0.38 8.18
C HIS A 143 -25.99 -0.31 6.93
N GLN A 144 -25.71 -1.63 7.05
CA GLN A 144 -25.20 -2.45 5.95
C GLN A 144 -26.07 -2.34 4.69
N GLN A 145 -27.39 -2.45 4.85
CA GLN A 145 -28.35 -2.37 3.74
C GLN A 145 -28.42 -0.97 3.13
N GLN A 146 -28.25 0.08 3.93
CA GLN A 146 -28.24 1.46 3.45
C GLN A 146 -26.96 1.76 2.66
N GLU A 147 -25.80 1.27 3.11
CA GLU A 147 -24.56 1.33 2.34
C GLU A 147 -24.71 0.65 0.97
N GLU A 148 -25.27 -0.56 0.91
CA GLU A 148 -25.50 -1.28 -0.36
C GLU A 148 -26.39 -0.51 -1.34
N LYS A 149 -27.28 0.34 -0.82
CA LYS A 149 -28.24 1.15 -1.60
C LYS A 149 -27.74 2.57 -1.87
N ASN A 150 -26.60 2.98 -1.28
CA ASN A 150 -26.12 4.35 -1.37
C ASN A 150 -25.78 4.68 -2.83
N PRO A 151 -26.40 5.70 -3.47
CA PRO A 151 -26.16 6.05 -4.86
C PRO A 151 -24.73 6.57 -5.12
N ARG A 152 -24.03 7.05 -4.10
CA ARG A 152 -22.59 7.37 -4.20
C ARG A 152 -21.73 6.11 -4.31
N ILE A 153 -22.25 4.98 -3.83
CA ILE A 153 -21.66 3.63 -3.94
C ILE A 153 -22.22 2.87 -5.16
N SER A 154 -23.34 3.31 -5.76
CA SER A 154 -24.09 2.53 -6.76
C SER A 154 -23.40 2.36 -8.12
N THR A 155 -22.32 3.09 -8.41
CA THR A 155 -21.44 2.79 -9.56
C THR A 155 -20.40 1.71 -9.26
N HIS A 156 -20.25 1.30 -7.99
CA HIS A 156 -19.18 0.48 -7.42
C HIS A 156 -19.66 -0.83 -6.79
N ASN A 157 -20.79 -1.39 -7.24
CA ASN A 157 -21.32 -2.69 -6.80
C ASN A 157 -20.43 -3.87 -7.28
N THR A 158 -19.14 -3.79 -6.95
CA THR A 158 -18.10 -4.76 -7.21
C THR A 158 -18.17 -5.84 -6.14
N TYR A 159 -17.77 -7.06 -6.50
CA TYR A 159 -17.64 -8.16 -5.54
C TYR A 159 -16.83 -7.75 -4.29
N HIS A 160 -15.78 -6.94 -4.47
CA HIS A 160 -14.93 -6.45 -3.38
C HIS A 160 -15.67 -5.54 -2.39
N PHE A 161 -16.55 -4.64 -2.85
CA PHE A 161 -17.34 -3.80 -1.94
C PHE A 161 -18.30 -4.65 -1.10
N LYS A 162 -19.07 -5.54 -1.72
CA LYS A 162 -20.03 -6.39 -0.99
C LYS A 162 -19.34 -7.25 0.06
N HIS A 163 -18.22 -7.85 -0.31
CA HIS A 163 -17.42 -8.67 0.60
C HIS A 163 -16.89 -7.84 1.77
N TYR A 164 -16.31 -6.67 1.49
CA TYR A 164 -15.82 -5.76 2.53
C TYR A 164 -16.93 -5.28 3.47
N ASN A 165 -18.03 -4.78 2.90
CA ASN A 165 -19.19 -4.30 3.63
C ASN A 165 -19.71 -5.39 4.58
N GLN A 166 -19.87 -6.62 4.08
CA GLN A 166 -20.22 -7.76 4.91
C GLN A 166 -19.20 -8.01 6.04
N GLN A 167 -17.90 -8.04 5.73
CA GLN A 167 -16.85 -8.29 6.73
C GLN A 167 -16.81 -7.25 7.85
N VAL A 168 -16.99 -5.96 7.53
CA VAL A 168 -17.01 -4.87 8.52
C VAL A 168 -18.22 -5.01 9.43
N HIS A 169 -19.40 -5.22 8.86
CA HIS A 169 -20.64 -5.28 9.65
C HIS A 169 -20.71 -6.52 10.52
N GLU A 170 -20.26 -7.68 10.04
CA GLU A 170 -20.15 -8.87 10.87
C GLU A 170 -19.15 -8.67 12.02
N LEU A 171 -17.99 -8.06 11.76
CA LEU A 171 -17.03 -7.74 12.83
C LEU A 171 -17.62 -6.75 13.85
N ALA A 172 -18.33 -5.72 13.41
CA ALA A 172 -18.99 -4.77 14.31
C ALA A 172 -20.07 -5.44 15.19
N LYS A 173 -20.84 -6.39 14.63
CA LYS A 173 -21.80 -7.21 15.40
C LYS A 173 -21.08 -8.04 16.45
N HIS A 174 -20.00 -8.71 16.06
CA HIS A 174 -19.17 -9.52 16.94
C HIS A 174 -18.57 -8.69 18.09
N TYR A 175 -18.03 -7.50 17.81
CA TYR A 175 -17.56 -6.56 18.84
C TYR A 175 -18.66 -6.16 19.80
N TYR A 176 -19.85 -5.78 19.28
CA TYR A 176 -20.98 -5.44 20.14
C TYR A 176 -21.38 -6.62 21.03
N GLN A 177 -21.49 -7.83 20.48
CA GLN A 177 -21.83 -9.03 21.26
C GLN A 177 -20.75 -9.35 22.31
N GLY A 178 -19.47 -9.23 21.95
CA GLY A 178 -18.34 -9.43 22.86
C GLY A 178 -18.37 -8.47 24.06
N ILE A 179 -18.90 -7.26 23.90
CA ILE A 179 -19.01 -6.28 24.99
C ILE A 179 -20.33 -6.42 25.76
N SER A 180 -21.46 -6.61 25.07
CA SER A 180 -22.79 -6.55 25.68
C SER A 180 -23.32 -7.88 26.21
N ASP A 181 -22.82 -9.01 25.70
CA ASP A 181 -23.21 -10.35 26.12
C ASP A 181 -22.06 -11.02 26.89
N GLY A 182 -22.23 -11.09 28.22
CA GLY A 182 -21.26 -11.73 29.11
C GLY A 182 -21.04 -13.22 28.84
N ILE A 183 -21.96 -13.91 28.15
CA ILE A 183 -21.82 -15.32 27.75
C ILE A 183 -21.07 -15.41 26.42
N TYR A 184 -21.35 -14.51 25.47
CA TYR A 184 -20.70 -14.49 24.16
C TYR A 184 -19.17 -14.41 24.27
N LYS A 185 -18.68 -13.72 25.31
CA LYS A 185 -17.27 -13.70 25.71
C LYS A 185 -16.63 -15.10 25.79
N TYR A 186 -17.34 -16.17 26.12
CA TYR A 186 -16.72 -17.48 26.31
C TYR A 186 -16.88 -18.42 25.10
N THR A 187 -17.22 -17.87 23.93
CA THR A 187 -17.41 -18.63 22.69
C THR A 187 -16.16 -18.63 21.82
N ASN A 188 -15.99 -19.70 21.03
CA ASN A 188 -14.94 -19.79 20.00
C ASN A 188 -15.05 -18.67 18.94
N GLU A 189 -16.25 -18.09 18.77
CA GLU A 189 -16.45 -16.96 17.88
C GLU A 189 -15.84 -15.68 18.44
N SER A 190 -15.91 -15.49 19.76
CA SER A 190 -15.25 -14.38 20.44
C SER A 190 -13.72 -14.46 20.39
N ASP A 191 -13.17 -15.67 20.47
CA ASP A 191 -11.71 -15.89 20.40
C ASP A 191 -11.09 -15.38 19.10
N LYS A 192 -11.87 -15.32 18.01
CA LYS A 192 -11.41 -14.83 16.70
C LYS A 192 -11.01 -13.36 16.70
N PHE A 193 -11.56 -12.54 17.59
CA PHE A 193 -11.39 -11.09 17.57
C PHE A 193 -10.96 -10.48 18.91
N ARG A 194 -10.90 -11.29 19.97
CA ARG A 194 -10.46 -10.87 21.33
C ARG A 194 -9.07 -10.25 21.37
N ASN A 195 -8.22 -10.57 20.40
CA ASN A 195 -6.86 -10.03 20.32
C ASN A 195 -6.77 -8.73 19.54
N ASP A 196 -7.84 -8.33 18.84
CA ASP A 196 -7.89 -7.10 18.05
C ASP A 196 -7.68 -5.88 18.94
N ASN A 197 -6.82 -4.96 18.51
CA ASN A 197 -6.52 -3.75 19.29
C ASN A 197 -7.73 -2.82 19.36
N GLU A 198 -8.50 -2.74 18.27
CA GLU A 198 -9.72 -1.94 18.20
C GLU A 198 -10.81 -2.50 19.13
N PHE A 199 -10.91 -3.84 19.25
CA PHE A 199 -11.81 -4.47 20.22
C PHE A 199 -11.42 -4.12 21.66
N LYS A 200 -10.14 -4.26 22.02
CA LYS A 200 -9.64 -3.93 23.37
C LYS A 200 -9.90 -2.46 23.72
N ALA A 201 -9.71 -1.55 22.75
CA ALA A 201 -10.02 -0.14 22.93
C ALA A 201 -11.51 0.10 23.21
N LEU A 202 -12.40 -0.55 22.43
CA LEU A 202 -13.84 -0.51 22.68
C LEU A 202 -14.20 -1.12 24.04
N GLU A 203 -13.64 -2.27 24.41
CA GLU A 203 -13.95 -2.94 25.68
C GLU A 203 -13.61 -2.05 26.88
N ASN A 204 -12.46 -1.35 26.83
CA ASN A 204 -12.05 -0.39 27.84
C ASN A 204 -13.04 0.79 28.00
N ASP A 205 -13.68 1.23 26.91
CA ASP A 205 -14.66 2.31 26.95
C ASP A 205 -15.95 1.92 27.70
N PHE A 206 -16.26 0.62 27.76
CA PHE A 206 -17.49 0.05 28.34
C PHE A 206 -17.27 -0.67 29.69
N THR A 207 -16.13 -0.45 30.35
CA THR A 207 -15.91 -0.95 31.73
C THR A 207 -16.82 -0.28 32.75
N ASP A 208 -17.37 0.90 32.44
CA ASP A 208 -18.39 1.58 33.24
C ASP A 208 -19.78 0.95 32.98
N HIS A 209 -20.36 0.39 34.04
CA HIS A 209 -21.67 -0.25 34.00
C HIS A 209 -22.79 0.67 33.49
N THR A 210 -22.67 1.98 33.71
CA THR A 210 -23.65 2.98 33.23
C THR A 210 -23.58 3.11 31.71
N LYS A 211 -22.37 3.11 31.13
CA LYS A 211 -22.16 3.15 29.68
C LYS A 211 -22.61 1.86 29.01
N LEU A 212 -22.31 0.71 29.63
CA LEU A 212 -22.76 -0.60 29.17
C LEU A 212 -24.29 -0.69 29.18
N LYS A 213 -24.93 -0.21 30.26
CA LYS A 213 -26.39 -0.16 30.36
C LYS A 213 -27.01 0.75 29.31
N ALA A 214 -26.45 1.95 29.10
CA ALA A 214 -26.89 2.88 28.06
C ALA A 214 -26.76 2.28 26.65
N LEU A 215 -25.67 1.54 26.38
CA LEU A 215 -25.46 0.84 25.12
C LEU A 215 -26.58 -0.17 24.81
N VAL A 216 -27.04 -0.91 25.82
CA VAL A 216 -28.06 -1.96 25.66
C VAL A 216 -29.48 -1.39 25.68
N GLU A 217 -29.77 -0.46 26.58
CA GLU A 217 -31.15 0.00 26.85
C GLU A 217 -31.54 1.24 26.03
N GLN A 218 -30.58 2.09 25.63
CA GLN A 218 -30.83 3.34 24.92
C GLN A 218 -29.79 3.62 23.82
N PRO A 219 -29.65 2.73 22.80
CA PRO A 219 -28.61 2.90 21.80
C PRO A 219 -28.86 4.09 20.88
N THR A 220 -27.99 5.10 20.99
CA THR A 220 -27.92 6.22 20.03
C THR A 220 -27.12 5.81 18.79
N ASN A 221 -27.00 6.70 17.80
CA ASN A 221 -26.21 6.41 16.59
C ASN A 221 -24.72 6.44 16.88
N GLU A 222 -24.29 7.23 17.87
CA GLU A 222 -22.90 7.38 18.23
C GLU A 222 -22.24 6.06 18.66
N PRO A 223 -22.78 5.25 19.60
CA PRO A 223 -22.22 3.94 19.93
C PRO A 223 -22.13 3.01 18.72
N VAL A 224 -23.17 2.97 17.88
CA VAL A 224 -23.15 2.11 16.67
C VAL A 224 -22.02 2.53 15.73
N ASN A 225 -21.86 3.83 15.50
CA ASN A 225 -20.79 4.37 14.67
C ASN A 225 -19.40 4.08 15.27
N ARG A 226 -19.26 4.02 16.60
CA ARG A 226 -18.00 3.59 17.24
C ARG A 226 -17.66 2.13 16.90
N PHE A 227 -18.61 1.22 16.99
CA PHE A 227 -18.40 -0.19 16.62
C PHE A 227 -18.03 -0.35 15.13
N LEU A 228 -18.74 0.37 14.25
CA LEU A 228 -18.45 0.37 12.81
C LEU A 228 -17.05 0.96 12.54
N THR A 229 -16.70 2.07 13.18
CA THR A 229 -15.38 2.72 13.04
C THR A 229 -14.24 1.79 13.45
N ALA A 230 -14.38 1.14 14.61
CA ALA A 230 -13.42 0.16 15.09
C ALA A 230 -13.27 -1.02 14.12
N ALA A 231 -14.38 -1.56 13.61
CA ALA A 231 -14.36 -2.64 12.63
C ALA A 231 -13.72 -2.23 11.29
N HIS A 232 -14.00 -1.01 10.81
CA HIS A 232 -13.34 -0.44 9.62
C HIS A 232 -11.82 -0.31 9.84
N ALA A 233 -11.40 0.20 11.00
CA ALA A 233 -9.99 0.38 11.36
C ALA A 233 -9.26 -0.98 11.42
N GLU A 234 -9.85 -1.99 12.06
CA GLU A 234 -9.29 -3.33 12.14
C GLU A 234 -9.16 -3.98 10.76
N LYS A 235 -10.20 -3.90 9.91
CA LYS A 235 -10.12 -4.46 8.54
C LYS A 235 -9.09 -3.76 7.68
N CYS A 236 -8.95 -2.44 7.82
CA CYS A 236 -7.89 -1.70 7.17
C CYS A 236 -6.50 -2.17 7.66
N ASN A 237 -6.33 -2.31 8.97
CA ASN A 237 -5.10 -2.78 9.59
C ASN A 237 -4.70 -4.19 9.12
N GLN A 238 -5.66 -5.12 9.01
CA GLN A 238 -5.44 -6.49 8.53
C GLN A 238 -4.89 -6.52 7.09
N GLU A 239 -5.47 -5.73 6.17
CA GLU A 239 -4.98 -5.67 4.78
C GLU A 239 -3.58 -5.08 4.68
N PHE A 240 -3.27 -4.04 5.47
CA PHE A 240 -1.90 -3.54 5.55
C PHE A 240 -0.95 -4.56 6.19
N GLY A 241 -1.42 -5.38 7.13
CA GLY A 241 -0.64 -6.48 7.71
C GLY A 241 -0.31 -7.57 6.70
N ASN A 242 -1.26 -7.93 5.82
CA ASN A 242 -1.02 -8.85 4.71
C ASN A 242 0.03 -8.29 3.75
N PHE A 243 -0.06 -6.99 3.43
CA PHE A 243 0.93 -6.33 2.58
C PHE A 243 2.32 -6.27 3.23
N ASP A 244 2.39 -5.90 4.51
CA ASP A 244 3.62 -5.88 5.29
C ASP A 244 4.26 -7.29 5.35
N HIS A 245 3.45 -8.34 5.49
CA HIS A 245 3.91 -9.73 5.46
C HIS A 245 4.55 -10.11 4.11
N LEU A 246 3.93 -9.71 3.00
CA LEU A 246 4.47 -9.97 1.66
C LEU A 246 5.79 -9.23 1.41
N LEU A 247 5.88 -7.97 1.84
CA LEU A 247 7.14 -7.24 1.82
C LEU A 247 8.19 -7.90 2.72
N GLY A 248 7.77 -8.41 3.88
CA GLY A 248 8.60 -9.17 4.80
C GLY A 248 9.24 -10.41 4.16
N ILE A 249 8.45 -11.21 3.42
CA ILE A 249 8.96 -12.36 2.64
C ILE A 249 10.03 -11.94 1.63
N GLN A 250 9.95 -10.71 1.12
CA GLN A 250 10.88 -10.14 0.14
C GLN A 250 12.07 -9.40 0.78
N GLY A 251 12.24 -9.49 2.09
CA GLY A 251 13.37 -8.91 2.82
C GLY A 251 13.16 -7.46 3.29
N LEU A 252 11.94 -6.95 3.26
CA LEU A 252 11.55 -5.65 3.84
C LEU A 252 10.68 -5.87 5.08
N ILE A 253 11.29 -5.80 6.26
CA ILE A 253 10.57 -5.94 7.52
C ILE A 253 9.95 -4.58 7.89
N PRO A 254 8.63 -4.48 8.15
CA PRO A 254 8.05 -3.27 8.73
C PRO A 254 8.68 -3.00 10.10
N ASN A 255 8.87 -1.74 10.47
CA ASN A 255 9.47 -1.42 11.77
C ASN A 255 8.64 -2.06 12.92
N PRO A 256 9.18 -3.02 13.68
CA PRO A 256 8.39 -3.74 14.67
C PRO A 256 8.17 -2.86 15.89
N THR A 257 6.91 -2.73 16.30
CA THR A 257 6.63 -2.60 17.73
C THR A 257 5.62 -3.69 18.08
N GLU A 258 5.86 -4.42 19.18
CA GLU A 258 4.81 -5.23 19.78
C GLU A 258 3.64 -4.28 20.06
N ASN A 259 2.48 -4.51 19.41
CA ASN A 259 1.30 -3.64 19.35
C ASN A 259 1.27 -2.54 18.26
N SER A 260 2.19 -2.47 17.29
CA SER A 260 2.03 -1.51 16.18
C SER A 260 0.85 -1.86 15.30
N THR A 261 0.04 -0.84 15.03
CA THR A 261 -0.78 -0.78 13.84
C THR A 261 0.08 -0.94 12.58
N HIS A 262 -0.38 -1.74 11.64
CA HIS A 262 0.12 -1.82 10.27
C HIS A 262 -0.30 -0.58 9.45
N LEU A 263 -0.89 0.46 10.03
CA LEU A 263 -1.26 1.64 9.26
C LEU A 263 -0.05 2.53 8.95
N PRO A 264 -0.04 3.25 7.81
CA PRO A 264 0.93 4.31 7.58
C PRO A 264 0.88 5.38 8.67
N GLN A 265 2.04 5.81 9.14
CA GLN A 265 2.14 6.84 10.18
C GLN A 265 2.03 8.23 9.57
N GLN A 266 1.12 9.04 10.10
CA GLN A 266 1.03 10.46 9.75
C GLN A 266 2.17 11.23 10.43
N LYS A 267 2.98 11.93 9.64
CA LYS A 267 4.11 12.74 10.12
C LYS A 267 4.09 14.14 9.53
N THR A 268 4.53 15.11 10.33
CA THR A 268 4.93 16.42 9.82
C THR A 268 6.35 16.35 9.25
N LEU A 269 6.68 17.26 8.33
CA LEU A 269 8.02 17.32 7.73
C LEU A 269 9.15 17.45 8.79
N PRO A 270 9.02 18.27 9.86
CA PRO A 270 10.02 18.30 10.94
C PRO A 270 10.18 16.96 11.67
N GLN A 271 9.08 16.25 11.94
CA GLN A 271 9.13 14.91 12.55
C GLN A 271 9.83 13.91 11.63
N LEU A 272 9.46 13.87 10.34
CA LEU A 272 10.11 13.00 9.37
C LEU A 272 11.62 13.31 9.27
N LYS A 273 12.00 14.60 9.23
CA LYS A 273 13.41 14.99 9.21
C LYS A 273 14.16 14.50 10.45
N ALA A 274 13.59 14.68 11.63
CA ALA A 274 14.19 14.22 12.88
C ALA A 274 14.37 12.70 12.89
N ASP A 275 13.37 11.95 12.44
CA ASP A 275 13.42 10.49 12.34
C ASP A 275 14.48 10.01 11.35
N LEU A 276 14.69 10.73 10.25
CA LEU A 276 15.66 10.34 9.22
C LEU A 276 17.09 10.81 9.53
N GLN A 277 17.26 11.79 10.42
CA GLN A 277 18.57 12.32 10.80
C GLN A 277 19.49 11.23 11.39
N GLN A 278 18.93 10.23 12.06
CA GLN A 278 19.70 9.09 12.59
C GLN A 278 20.40 8.26 11.50
N TYR A 279 19.96 8.36 10.24
CA TYR A 279 20.56 7.70 9.07
C TYR A 279 21.47 8.63 8.27
N SER A 280 21.95 9.72 8.89
CA SER A 280 22.90 10.65 8.25
C SER A 280 24.34 10.14 8.24
N THR A 281 24.65 9.11 9.04
CA THR A 281 25.99 8.53 9.17
C THR A 281 25.95 7.00 9.06
N PRO A 282 26.93 6.35 8.42
CA PRO A 282 27.00 4.88 8.37
C PRO A 282 27.14 4.26 9.77
N ALA A 283 26.32 3.26 10.06
CA ALA A 283 26.36 2.40 11.25
C ALA A 283 25.94 0.98 10.85
N GLU A 284 26.23 -0.05 11.66
CA GLU A 284 25.98 -1.46 11.30
C GLU A 284 24.50 -1.79 10.96
N ALA A 285 23.54 -0.98 11.43
CA ALA A 285 22.11 -1.07 11.09
C ALA A 285 21.56 0.21 10.43
N SER A 286 22.27 0.76 9.44
CA SER A 286 21.99 2.10 8.89
C SER A 286 21.05 2.16 7.68
N SER A 287 20.48 1.04 7.23
CA SER A 287 19.55 1.06 6.10
C SER A 287 18.10 1.22 6.53
N THR A 288 17.38 2.10 5.85
CA THR A 288 15.93 2.25 5.99
C THR A 288 15.29 2.57 4.64
N TYR A 289 14.06 2.08 4.47
CA TYR A 289 13.28 2.24 3.26
C TYR A 289 11.92 2.81 3.63
N LEU A 290 11.38 3.71 2.81
CA LEU A 290 10.10 4.36 3.08
C LEU A 290 9.21 4.31 1.85
N GLN A 291 7.92 4.08 2.06
CA GLN A 291 6.87 4.51 1.13
C GLN A 291 6.18 5.74 1.71
N LEU A 292 6.06 6.79 0.89
CA LEU A 292 5.37 8.03 1.22
C LEU A 292 4.09 8.10 0.38
N LEU A 293 2.94 8.12 1.05
CA LEU A 293 1.64 7.98 0.41
C LEU A 293 0.94 9.35 0.27
N PHE A 294 0.48 9.65 -0.94
CA PHE A 294 -0.18 10.91 -1.31
C PHE A 294 -1.46 10.66 -2.12
N SER A 295 -2.57 10.41 -1.45
CA SER A 295 -3.84 10.03 -2.12
C SER A 295 -3.61 8.86 -3.10
N ASP A 296 -3.52 9.11 -4.40
CA ASP A 296 -3.32 8.09 -5.45
C ASP A 296 -1.85 7.87 -5.82
N ASP A 297 -0.96 8.78 -5.45
CA ASP A 297 0.46 8.71 -5.76
C ASP A 297 1.28 8.20 -4.57
N THR A 298 2.38 7.51 -4.85
CA THR A 298 3.36 7.08 -3.84
C THR A 298 4.78 7.41 -4.31
N LEU A 299 5.64 7.81 -3.36
CA LEU A 299 7.09 7.90 -3.54
C LEU A 299 7.78 6.79 -2.74
N ALA A 300 8.90 6.30 -3.24
CA ALA A 300 9.79 5.43 -2.49
C ALA A 300 11.07 6.19 -2.12
N VAL A 301 11.57 5.94 -0.91
CA VAL A 301 12.85 6.45 -0.43
C VAL A 301 13.69 5.27 0.03
N SER A 302 14.97 5.28 -0.34
CA SER A 302 15.98 4.40 0.23
C SER A 302 17.11 5.23 0.84
N ILE A 303 17.51 4.85 2.05
CA ILE A 303 18.68 5.39 2.73
C ILE A 303 19.51 4.19 3.15
N GLN A 304 20.73 4.07 2.65
CA GLN A 304 21.61 2.93 2.92
C GLN A 304 23.07 3.32 2.70
N PRO A 305 24.04 2.58 3.24
CA PRO A 305 25.45 2.79 2.91
C PRO A 305 25.70 2.74 1.40
N ASN A 306 26.58 3.59 0.89
CA ASN A 306 27.05 3.50 -0.48
C ASN A 306 27.89 2.22 -0.68
N SER A 307 28.26 1.91 -1.93
CA SER A 307 29.02 0.69 -2.25
C SER A 307 30.37 0.56 -1.53
N SER A 308 30.96 1.68 -1.08
CA SER A 308 32.20 1.69 -0.31
C SER A 308 32.00 1.56 1.21
N GLY A 309 30.76 1.64 1.70
CA GLY A 309 30.42 1.70 3.12
C GLY A 309 30.82 2.99 3.84
N SER A 310 31.56 3.89 3.18
CA SER A 310 32.16 5.09 3.80
C SER A 310 31.18 6.25 4.01
N ARG A 311 30.07 6.26 3.28
CA ARG A 311 29.03 7.31 3.34
C ARG A 311 27.67 6.70 3.12
N MET A 312 26.63 7.45 3.46
CA MET A 312 25.26 7.12 3.13
C MET A 312 24.94 7.54 1.69
N SER A 313 24.07 6.79 1.04
CA SER A 313 23.44 7.10 -0.23
C SER A 313 21.94 7.25 0.00
N TYR A 314 21.40 8.36 -0.48
CA TYR A 314 19.97 8.66 -0.36
C TYR A 314 19.34 8.64 -1.74
N LYS A 315 18.26 7.88 -1.91
CA LYS A 315 17.56 7.76 -3.17
C LYS A 315 16.09 8.12 -3.01
N ILE A 316 15.57 8.91 -3.93
CA ILE A 316 14.14 9.18 -4.07
C ILE A 316 13.69 8.60 -5.41
N PHE A 317 12.85 7.58 -5.36
CA PHE A 317 12.16 7.07 -6.53
C PHE A 317 10.76 7.69 -6.60
N ASP A 318 10.58 8.51 -7.63
CA ASP A 318 9.33 9.18 -7.95
C ASP A 318 8.78 8.59 -9.25
N PRO A 319 7.73 7.76 -9.23
CA PRO A 319 7.22 7.12 -10.44
C PRO A 319 6.76 8.09 -11.53
N ASN A 320 6.44 9.34 -11.21
CA ASN A 320 6.06 10.37 -12.18
C ASN A 320 7.28 11.11 -12.77
N LYS A 321 8.46 10.89 -12.21
CA LYS A 321 9.74 11.51 -12.55
C LYS A 321 10.83 10.42 -12.57
N ASN A 322 12.08 10.81 -12.43
CA ASN A 322 13.20 9.88 -12.37
C ASN A 322 13.58 9.52 -10.93
N LEU A 323 14.33 8.42 -10.81
CA LEU A 323 15.14 8.14 -9.64
C LEU A 323 16.20 9.24 -9.47
N GLN A 324 16.23 9.87 -8.30
CA GLN A 324 17.26 10.83 -7.91
C GLN A 324 18.12 10.22 -6.80
N GLN A 325 19.43 10.41 -6.87
CA GLN A 325 20.38 9.96 -5.85
C GLN A 325 21.17 11.16 -5.33
N PHE A 326 21.43 11.16 -4.02
CA PHE A 326 22.14 12.19 -3.29
C PHE A 326 23.21 11.55 -2.42
N ASP A 327 24.33 12.26 -2.26
CA ASP A 327 25.45 11.85 -1.39
C ASP A 327 25.48 12.63 -0.06
N ASP A 328 24.54 13.56 0.14
CA ASP A 328 24.41 14.36 1.35
C ASP A 328 22.95 14.43 1.84
N PHE A 329 22.79 14.41 3.16
CA PHE A 329 21.46 14.38 3.80
C PHE A 329 20.68 15.70 3.60
N ALA A 330 21.37 16.84 3.50
CA ALA A 330 20.72 18.14 3.42
C ALA A 330 20.03 18.34 2.07
N GLY A 331 20.73 18.06 0.97
CA GLY A 331 20.20 18.08 -0.39
C GLY A 331 19.08 17.07 -0.58
N PHE A 332 19.25 15.84 -0.05
CA PHE A 332 18.20 14.83 -0.03
C PHE A 332 16.91 15.33 0.67
N MET A 333 17.03 15.85 1.90
CA MET A 333 15.87 16.31 2.65
C MET A 333 15.21 17.55 2.03
N GLN A 334 15.99 18.43 1.39
CA GLN A 334 15.45 19.57 0.65
C GLN A 334 14.59 19.11 -0.53
N GLU A 335 15.11 18.20 -1.36
CA GLU A 335 14.34 17.65 -2.49
C GLU A 335 13.08 16.91 -2.00
N LEU A 336 13.22 16.11 -0.94
CA LEU A 336 12.10 15.36 -0.37
C LEU A 336 10.99 16.30 0.13
N ALA A 337 11.36 17.38 0.82
CA ALA A 337 10.43 18.41 1.26
C ALA A 337 9.71 19.09 0.09
N THR A 338 10.44 19.42 -0.98
CA THR A 338 9.87 19.99 -2.19
C THR A 338 8.86 19.05 -2.84
N LYS A 339 9.17 17.75 -2.96
CA LYS A 339 8.24 16.76 -3.51
C LYS A 339 6.99 16.59 -2.64
N ILE A 340 7.15 16.46 -1.32
CA ILE A 340 6.01 16.37 -0.38
C ILE A 340 5.07 17.56 -0.59
N ALA A 341 5.60 18.79 -0.64
CA ALA A 341 4.79 19.99 -0.85
C ALA A 341 4.09 19.98 -2.22
N GLN A 342 4.75 19.54 -3.30
CA GLN A 342 4.18 19.44 -4.64
C GLN A 342 3.02 18.44 -4.71
N TYR A 343 3.21 17.24 -4.16
CA TYR A 343 2.17 16.20 -4.14
C TYR A 343 1.00 16.59 -3.24
N ASN A 344 1.25 17.23 -2.09
CA ASN A 344 0.17 17.70 -1.23
C ASN A 344 -0.62 18.83 -1.88
N HIS A 345 0.04 19.79 -2.54
CA HIS A 345 -0.64 20.84 -3.28
C HIS A 345 -1.53 20.25 -4.39
N LYS A 346 -1.04 19.26 -5.16
CA LYS A 346 -1.82 18.55 -6.18
C LYS A 346 -3.08 17.89 -5.60
N ASN A 347 -3.03 17.43 -4.35
CA ASN A 347 -4.10 16.70 -3.69
C ASN A 347 -4.93 17.55 -2.70
N ASN A 348 -4.79 18.88 -2.71
CA ASN A 348 -5.43 19.80 -1.76
C ASN A 348 -5.18 19.43 -0.28
N GLN A 349 -3.97 18.98 0.04
CA GLN A 349 -3.54 18.59 1.39
C GLN A 349 -2.56 19.60 1.99
N PRO A 350 -2.40 19.66 3.32
CA PRO A 350 -1.40 20.51 3.97
C PRO A 350 0.02 20.21 3.48
N SER A 351 0.78 21.24 3.10
CA SER A 351 2.08 21.10 2.42
C SER A 351 3.12 20.31 3.21
N GLY A 352 3.08 20.35 4.54
CA GLY A 352 4.06 19.70 5.42
C GLY A 352 3.64 18.35 5.99
N LEU A 353 2.52 17.76 5.56
CA LEU A 353 2.00 16.50 6.09
C LEU A 353 2.31 15.32 5.17
N VAL A 354 2.68 14.16 5.70
CA VAL A 354 2.89 12.96 4.87
C VAL A 354 2.55 11.69 5.64
N TYR A 355 1.98 10.71 4.95
CA TYR A 355 1.77 9.36 5.48
C TYR A 355 2.95 8.48 5.09
N VAL A 356 3.58 7.84 6.07
CA VAL A 356 4.85 7.14 5.91
C VAL A 356 4.71 5.69 6.36
N LYS A 357 5.10 4.78 5.48
CA LYS A 357 5.39 3.39 5.81
C LYS A 357 6.90 3.21 5.83
N LYS A 358 7.44 2.74 6.96
CA LYS A 358 8.88 2.56 7.17
C LYS A 358 9.22 1.08 7.28
N PHE A 359 10.27 0.70 6.57
CA PHE A 359 10.80 -0.65 6.51
C PHE A 359 12.29 -0.66 6.82
N HIS A 360 12.76 -1.82 7.26
CA HIS A 360 14.15 -2.17 7.49
C HIS A 360 14.50 -3.40 6.66
N PRO A 361 15.76 -3.55 6.24
CA PRO A 361 16.16 -4.79 5.60
C PRO A 361 16.02 -5.95 6.59
N GLN A 362 15.59 -7.11 6.10
CA GLN A 362 15.72 -8.35 6.85
C GLN A 362 17.20 -8.67 6.98
N VAL A 363 17.74 -8.55 8.20
CA VAL A 363 19.07 -9.02 8.54
C VAL A 363 18.97 -10.54 8.69
N ASN A 364 19.11 -11.26 7.57
CA ASN A 364 19.33 -12.70 7.63
C ASN A 364 20.84 -12.95 7.59
N ASP A 365 21.40 -13.43 8.69
CA ASP A 365 22.80 -13.88 8.73
C ASP A 365 23.06 -15.07 7.78
N ASP A 366 22.03 -15.68 7.17
CA ASP A 366 22.14 -16.95 6.42
C ASP A 366 21.41 -17.04 5.05
N THR A 367 21.06 -15.93 4.37
CA THR A 367 20.42 -16.02 3.02
C THR A 367 21.17 -15.33 1.89
N LEU A 368 22.40 -15.80 1.66
CA LEU A 368 22.93 -15.93 0.29
C LEU A 368 22.24 -17.12 -0.40
N VAL A 369 20.95 -17.01 -0.71
CA VAL A 369 20.28 -18.03 -1.53
C VAL A 369 19.42 -17.37 -2.61
N GLY A 370 19.95 -17.43 -3.84
CA GLY A 370 19.17 -17.68 -5.05
C GLY A 370 18.30 -16.54 -5.56
N SER A 371 18.90 -15.49 -6.12
CA SER A 371 18.22 -14.74 -7.18
C SER A 371 18.11 -15.62 -8.42
N TYR A 372 16.89 -15.92 -8.85
CA TYR A 372 16.55 -16.63 -10.10
C TYR A 372 16.86 -15.81 -11.38
N LEU A 373 17.95 -15.04 -11.40
CA LEU A 373 18.44 -14.29 -12.56
C LEU A 373 19.97 -14.34 -12.66
N SER A 374 20.54 -15.53 -12.45
CA SER A 374 21.90 -15.83 -12.90
C SER A 374 21.85 -16.92 -13.97
N VAL A 375 21.47 -16.52 -15.19
CA VAL A 375 22.04 -17.03 -16.47
C VAL A 375 22.04 -15.86 -17.45
#